data_AF-A0A2V8GMC9-F1
#
_entry.id   AF-A0A2V8GMC9-F1
#
_cell.length_a   1.000
_cell.length_b   1.000
_cell.length_c   1.000
_cell.angle_alpha   90.00
_cell.angle_beta   90.00
_cell.angle_gamma   90.00
#
_symmetry.space_group_name_H-M   'P 1'
#
loop_
_entity.id
_entity.type
_entity.pdbx_description
1 polymer ?
#
loop_
_entity_poly.entity_id
_entity_poly.type
_entity_poly.pdbx_seq_one_letter_code
_entity_poly.pdbx_strand_id
1 'polypeptide(L)' 'GLYARARRGEITGFTGVDDPYEPPASPDLALTTLDCDAVECARRIECVLEGRGFISRS' A
#
# COMPACT_ATOMS: atom_id res chain seq x y z
N GLY A 1 11.99 12.79 -10.05
CA GLY A 1 10.81 12.20 -9.37
C GLY A 1 10.60 12.85 -8.02
N LEU A 2 9.44 12.63 -7.38
CA LEU A 2 9.07 13.22 -6.09
C LEU A 2 10.12 12.95 -5.00
N TYR A 3 10.56 11.69 -4.85
CA TYR A 3 11.63 11.32 -3.93
C TYR A 3 12.94 12.08 -4.14
N ALA A 4 13.33 12.34 -5.39
CA ALA A 4 14.56 13.09 -5.69
C ALA A 4 14.44 14.57 -5.30
N ARG A 5 13.23 15.16 -5.40
CA ARG A 5 12.95 16.53 -4.97
C ARG A 5 12.94 16.63 -3.44
N ALA A 6 12.28 15.69 -2.76
CA ALA A 6 12.27 15.58 -1.31
C ALA A 6 13.68 15.44 -0.72
N ARG A 7 14.51 14.54 -1.30
CA ARG A 7 15.91 14.38 -0.88
C ARG A 7 16.79 15.62 -1.10
N ARG A 8 16.41 16.53 -2.00
CA ARG A 8 17.09 17.83 -2.19
C ARG A 8 16.51 18.94 -1.30
N GLY A 9 15.54 18.63 -0.44
CA GLY A 9 14.88 19.61 0.44
C GLY A 9 13.86 20.51 -0.24
N GLU A 10 13.47 20.21 -1.49
CA GLU A 10 12.48 21.00 -2.23
C GLU A 10 11.02 20.70 -1.82
N ILE A 11 10.81 19.59 -1.10
CA ILE A 11 9.52 19.16 -0.54
C ILE A 11 9.80 18.75 0.90
N THR A 12 9.10 19.39 1.85
CA THR A 12 9.16 19.09 3.29
C THR A 12 7.91 18.31 3.72
N GLY A 13 8.00 17.58 4.83
CA GLY A 13 6.93 16.71 5.30
C GLY A 13 6.72 15.51 4.38
N PHE A 14 7.77 15.02 3.73
CA PHE A 14 7.67 13.91 2.80
C PHE A 14 7.86 12.59 3.55
N THR A 15 6.77 11.83 3.67
CA THR A 15 6.76 10.55 4.38
C THR A 15 7.79 9.56 3.84
N GLY A 16 8.59 8.98 4.74
CA GLY A 16 9.70 8.07 4.41
C GLY A 16 11.01 8.78 4.01
N VAL A 17 11.06 10.12 4.04
CA VAL A 17 12.29 10.91 3.87
C VAL A 17 12.55 11.76 5.13
N ASP A 18 11.72 12.76 5.39
CA ASP A 18 11.85 13.68 6.53
C ASP A 18 10.66 13.60 7.50
N ASP A 19 9.59 12.91 7.12
CA ASP A 19 8.44 12.59 7.98
C ASP A 19 8.31 11.07 8.16
N PRO A 20 8.11 10.52 9.37
CA PRO A 20 8.00 9.08 9.57
C PRO A 20 6.69 8.51 8.99
N TYR A 21 6.75 7.27 8.53
CA TYR A 21 5.56 6.47 8.27
C TYR A 21 5.23 5.64 9.52
N GLU A 22 3.97 5.64 9.93
CA GLU A 22 3.45 4.77 10.99
C GLU A 22 2.66 3.61 10.37
N PRO A 23 3.23 2.39 10.30
CA PRO A 23 2.50 1.24 9.76
C PRO A 23 1.26 0.92 10.58
N PRO A 24 0.16 0.45 9.95
CA PRO A 24 -1.03 0.04 10.68
C PRO A 24 -0.71 -1.15 11.61
N ALA A 25 -1.11 -1.05 12.87
CA ALA A 25 -0.85 -2.09 13.87
C ALA A 25 -1.69 -3.36 13.66
N SER A 26 -2.86 -3.25 13.00
CA SER A 26 -3.77 -4.37 12.76
C SER A 26 -4.47 -4.19 11.40
N PRO A 27 -3.75 -4.38 10.29
CA PRO A 27 -4.35 -4.28 8.97
C PRO A 27 -5.24 -5.49 8.68
N ASP A 28 -6.37 -5.26 8.01
CA ASP A 28 -7.25 -6.32 7.50
C ASP A 28 -6.56 -7.23 6.47
N LEU A 29 -5.63 -6.66 5.70
CA LEU A 29 -4.80 -7.32 4.70
C LEU A 29 -3.50 -6.54 4.51
N ALA A 30 -2.36 -7.23 4.53
CA ALA A 30 -1.06 -6.66 4.18
C ALA A 30 -0.53 -7.26 2.87
N LEU A 31 -0.05 -6.41 1.97
CA LEU A 31 0.46 -6.79 0.65
C LEU A 31 1.90 -6.28 0.49
N THR A 32 2.82 -7.18 0.18
CA THR A 32 4.21 -6.83 -0.17
C THR A 32 4.32 -6.73 -1.68
N THR A 33 4.35 -5.51 -2.21
CA THR A 33 4.38 -5.26 -3.67
C THR A 33 5.72 -5.56 -4.33
N LEU A 34 6.72 -6.01 -3.56
CA LEU A 34 7.98 -6.53 -4.09
C LEU A 34 7.86 -8.01 -4.50
N ASP A 35 6.89 -8.72 -3.91
CA ASP A 35 6.73 -10.17 -4.08
C ASP A 35 5.54 -10.54 -4.97
N CYS A 36 4.60 -9.60 -5.21
CA CYS A 36 3.46 -9.76 -6.11
C CYS A 36 3.39 -8.65 -7.15
N ASP A 37 2.90 -8.99 -8.35
CA ASP A 37 2.49 -7.97 -9.32
C ASP A 37 1.11 -7.38 -8.96
N ALA A 38 0.73 -6.31 -9.65
CA ALA A 38 -0.52 -5.61 -9.37
C ALA A 38 -1.77 -6.50 -9.52
N VAL A 39 -1.76 -7.46 -10.44
CA VAL A 39 -2.92 -8.35 -10.69
C VAL A 39 -3.06 -9.35 -9.55
N GLU A 40 -1.95 -9.93 -9.10
CA GLU A 40 -1.95 -10.84 -7.96
C GLU A 40 -2.34 -10.11 -6.66
N CYS A 41 -1.78 -8.93 -6.41
CA CYS A 41 -2.15 -8.15 -5.23
C CYS A 41 -3.66 -7.76 -5.27
N ALA A 42 -4.23 -7.46 -6.45
CA ALA A 42 -5.66 -7.18 -6.63
C ALA A 42 -6.54 -8.41 -6.33
N ARG A 43 -6.19 -9.60 -6.83
CA ARG A 43 -6.93 -10.83 -6.51
C ARG A 43 -6.95 -11.14 -5.01
N ARG A 44 -5.86 -10.85 -4.30
CA ARG A 44 -5.82 -11.02 -2.84
C ARG A 44 -6.82 -10.10 -2.13
N ILE A 45 -7.01 -8.88 -2.63
CA ILE A 45 -8.03 -7.95 -2.14
C ILE A 45 -9.43 -8.50 -2.42
N GLU A 46 -9.70 -8.93 -3.65
CA GLU A 46 -10.99 -9.52 -4.06
C GLU A 46 -11.35 -10.72 -3.18
N CYS A 47 -10.42 -11.64 -2.93
CA CYS A 47 -10.63 -12.78 -2.03
C CYS A 47 -11.06 -12.35 -0.61
N VAL A 48 -10.48 -11.28 -0.06
CA VAL A 48 -10.88 -10.76 1.26
C VAL A 48 -12.28 -10.16 1.20
N LEU A 49 -12.61 -9.43 0.13
CA LEU A 49 -13.94 -8.84 -0.05
C LEU A 49 -15.01 -9.93 -0.24
N GLU A 50 -14.73 -10.97 -1.03
CA GLU A 50 -15.61 -12.13 -1.20
C GLU A 50 -15.82 -12.87 0.12
N GLY A 51 -14.74 -13.15 0.87
CA GLY A 51 -14.82 -13.86 2.15
C GLY A 51 -15.62 -13.10 3.21
N ARG A 52 -15.73 -11.78 3.07
CA ARG A 52 -16.55 -10.91 3.92
C ARG A 52 -17.96 -10.66 3.34
N GLY A 53 -18.26 -11.16 2.14
CA GLY A 53 -19.56 -11.02 1.49
C GLY A 53 -19.81 -9.64 0.87
N PHE A 54 -18.78 -8.82 0.65
CA PHE A 54 -18.92 -7.51 0.02
C PHE A 54 -19.09 -7.60 -1.50
N ILE A 55 -18.53 -8.64 -2.12
CA ILE A 55 -18.65 -8.91 -3.55
C ILE A 55 -18.97 -10.39 -3.77
N SER A 56 -19.71 -10.70 -4.83
CA SER A 56 -20.00 -12.07 -5.24
C SER A 56 -18.87 -12.59 -6.13
N ARG A 57 -18.59 -13.89 -6.02
CA ARG A 57 -17.66 -14.57 -6.93
C ARG A 57 -18.26 -14.56 -8.34
N SER A 58 -17.57 -13.89 -9.25
CA SER A 58 -17.88 -13.87 -10.69
C SER A 58 -17.45 -15.15 -11.39
#